data_AF-A0A8T4T329-F1
#
_entry.id   AF-A0A8T4T329-F1
#
_cell.length_a   1.000
_cell.length_b   1.000
_cell.length_c   1.000
_cell.angle_alpha   90.00
_cell.angle_beta   90.00
_cell.angle_gamma   90.00
#
_symmetry.space_group_name_H-M   'P 1'
#
loop_
_entity.id
_entity.type
_entity.pdbx_description
1 polymer ?
#
loop_
_entity_poly.entity_id
_entity_poly.type
_entity_poly.pdbx_seq_one_letter_code
_entity_poly.pdbx_strand_id
1 'polypeptide(L)'
;MEKGGFIAFAFVALVGFGILVSELSGVLTGQYYVSGGGRWYYGAQRAQLSPEEACVYSGFAPLAPARVYHNEYGTIMSMCRDGNQMIGVPLVQTIIVP
;
A
#
# COMPACT_ATOMS: atom_id res chain seq x y z
N MET A 1 44.08 23.11 -22.96
CA MET A 1 43.17 21.95 -22.87
C MET A 1 41.97 22.31 -21.99
N GLU A 2 41.16 23.30 -22.38
CA GLU A 2 40.17 23.91 -21.45
C GLU A 2 38.73 23.90 -21.97
N LYS A 3 38.49 23.67 -23.27
CA LYS A 3 37.14 23.64 -23.84
C LYS A 3 36.43 22.29 -23.67
N GLY A 4 37.18 21.18 -23.68
CA GLY A 4 36.62 19.83 -23.56
C GLY A 4 36.11 19.48 -22.17
N GLY A 5 36.77 20.00 -21.12
CA GLY A 5 36.36 19.77 -19.74
C GLY A 5 35.02 20.42 -19.40
N PHE A 6 34.78 21.64 -19.89
CA PHE A 6 33.52 22.35 -19.64
C PHE A 6 32.32 21.66 -20.31
N ILE A 7 32.50 21.15 -21.53
CA ILE A 7 31.44 20.43 -22.25
C ILE A 7 31.09 19.12 -21.53
N ALA A 8 32.09 18.38 -21.04
CA ALA A 8 31.87 17.16 -20.28
C ALA A 8 31.12 17.45 -18.96
N PHE A 9 31.48 18.52 -18.25
CA PHE A 9 30.78 18.93 -17.03
C PHE A 9 29.32 19.35 -17.31
N ALA A 10 29.07 20.09 -18.38
CA ALA A 10 27.72 20.48 -18.78
C ALA A 10 26.84 19.27 -19.10
N PHE A 11 27.40 18.27 -19.80
CA PHE A 11 26.68 17.03 -20.12
C PHE A 11 26.34 16.22 -18.86
N VAL A 12 27.30 16.06 -17.95
CA VAL A 12 27.08 15.35 -16.68
C VAL A 12 26.03 16.06 -15.82
N ALA A 13 26.05 17.39 -15.78
CA ALA A 13 25.03 18.18 -15.07
C ALA A 13 23.63 18.02 -15.67
N LEU A 14 23.51 17.97 -17.01
CA LEU A 14 22.23 17.85 -17.71
C LEU A 14 21.63 16.45 -17.55
N VAL A 15 22.45 15.41 -17.63
CA VAL A 15 22.04 14.02 -17.35
C VAL A 15 21.68 13.85 -15.88
N GLY A 16 22.48 14.39 -14.95
CA GLY A 16 22.18 14.37 -13.52
C GLY A 16 20.87 15.09 -13.19
N PHE A 17 20.61 16.24 -13.80
CA PHE A 17 19.35 16.97 -13.63
C PHE A 17 18.16 16.22 -14.25
N GLY A 18 18.34 15.58 -15.41
CA GLY A 18 17.31 14.74 -16.03
C GLY A 18 16.93 13.53 -15.17
N ILE A 19 17.91 12.87 -14.56
CA ILE A 19 17.68 11.76 -13.62
C ILE A 19 16.97 12.28 -12.36
N LEU A 20 17.40 13.42 -11.80
CA LEU A 20 16.77 14.03 -10.63
C LEU A 20 15.29 14.40 -10.88
N VAL A 21 14.99 14.99 -12.05
CA VAL A 21 13.61 15.29 -12.44
C VAL A 21 12.81 14.00 -12.67
N SER A 22 13.42 12.95 -13.24
CA SER A 22 12.77 11.65 -13.41
C SER A 22 12.45 10.96 -12.08
N GLU A 23 13.30 11.08 -11.06
CA GLU A 23 13.01 10.55 -9.72
C GLU A 23 11.96 11.38 -8.98
N LEU A 24 11.96 12.72 -9.14
CA LEU A 24 10.90 13.57 -8.56
C LEU A 24 9.54 13.39 -9.27
N SER A 25 9.52 13.16 -10.58
CA SER A 25 8.29 12.92 -11.35
C SER A 25 7.81 11.46 -11.29
N GLY A 26 8.65 10.56 -10.77
CA GLY A 26 8.30 9.18 -10.42
C GLY A 26 7.50 9.05 -9.12
N VAL A 27 7.25 10.16 -8.42
CA VAL A 27 6.19 10.20 -7.41
C VAL A 27 4.87 10.26 -8.18
N LEU A 28 4.42 9.08 -8.63
CA LEU A 28 3.02 8.72 -8.56
C LEU A 28 2.63 8.77 -7.07
N THR A 29 2.56 9.97 -6.50
CA THR A 29 1.57 10.25 -5.47
C THR A 29 0.26 10.02 -6.19
N GLY A 30 -0.18 8.78 -6.19
CA GLY A 30 -1.56 8.39 -6.37
C GLY A 30 -2.35 8.99 -5.21
N GLN A 31 -2.39 10.32 -5.13
CA GLN A 31 -3.52 11.03 -4.59
C GLN A 31 -4.63 10.85 -5.62
N TYR A 32 -5.15 9.63 -5.70
CA TYR A 32 -6.45 9.35 -6.27
C TYR A 32 -7.48 9.90 -5.27
N TYR A 33 -7.61 11.22 -5.21
CA TYR A 33 -8.82 11.84 -4.70
C TYR A 33 -9.82 11.83 -5.85
N VAL A 34 -10.44 10.67 -6.09
CA VAL A 34 -11.62 10.59 -6.94
C VAL A 34 -12.82 10.84 -6.04
N SER A 35 -13.59 11.86 -6.41
CA SER A 35 -14.80 12.29 -5.72
C SER A 35 -15.73 11.12 -5.43
N GLY A 36 -15.69 10.61 -4.21
CA GLY A 36 -16.68 9.68 -3.64
C GLY A 36 -16.18 8.29 -3.22
N GLY A 37 -14.95 7.87 -3.56
CA GLY A 37 -14.40 6.56 -3.18
C GLY A 37 -13.05 6.75 -2.50
N GLY A 38 -12.89 6.30 -1.26
CA GLY A 38 -11.70 6.53 -0.43
C GLY A 38 -10.41 5.84 -0.94
N ARG A 39 -9.70 5.14 -0.04
CA ARG A 39 -8.41 4.46 -0.31
C ARG A 39 -8.43 3.36 -1.40
N TRP A 40 -9.59 3.08 -1.98
CA TRP A 40 -9.86 1.92 -2.83
C TRP A 40 -10.68 2.38 -4.04
N TYR A 41 -10.53 1.71 -5.19
CA TYR A 41 -11.39 2.00 -6.34
C TYR A 41 -12.75 1.31 -6.18
N TYR A 42 -13.76 1.87 -6.84
CA TYR A 42 -15.10 1.28 -6.91
C TYR A 42 -15.09 -0.16 -7.44
N GLY A 43 -15.97 -0.99 -6.88
CA GLY A 43 -16.14 -2.39 -7.26
C GLY A 43 -15.40 -3.39 -6.35
N ALA A 44 -15.30 -4.63 -6.83
CA ALA A 44 -14.68 -5.74 -6.10
C ALA A 44 -13.17 -5.81 -6.37
N GLN A 45 -12.35 -5.73 -5.33
CA GLN A 45 -10.89 -5.73 -5.42
C GLN A 45 -10.27 -6.64 -4.38
N ARG A 46 -9.32 -7.50 -4.78
CA ARG A 46 -8.55 -8.30 -3.83
C ARG A 46 -7.42 -7.44 -3.27
N ALA A 47 -7.40 -7.26 -1.94
CA ALA A 47 -6.41 -6.42 -1.27
C ALA A 47 -5.90 -7.08 0.01
N GLN A 48 -4.66 -6.77 0.38
CA GLN A 48 -4.09 -7.14 1.66
C GLN A 48 -4.36 -6.00 2.65
N LEU A 49 -5.16 -6.29 3.68
CA LEU A 49 -5.50 -5.36 4.74
C LEU A 49 -4.51 -5.46 5.90
N SER A 50 -4.37 -4.39 6.66
CA SER A 50 -3.73 -4.49 7.98
C SER A 50 -4.57 -5.41 8.89
N PRO A 51 -3.99 -6.01 9.95
CA PRO A 51 -4.73 -6.89 10.85
C PRO A 51 -5.98 -6.24 11.46
N GLU A 52 -5.90 -4.95 11.78
CA GLU A 52 -7.00 -4.17 12.35
C GLU A 52 -8.09 -3.91 11.32
N GLU A 53 -7.70 -3.50 10.12
CA GLU A 53 -8.62 -3.25 9.02
C GLU A 53 -9.31 -4.51 8.56
N ALA A 54 -8.62 -5.65 8.56
CA ALA A 54 -9.22 -6.93 8.23
C ALA A 54 -10.37 -7.25 9.20
N CYS A 55 -10.16 -7.07 10.52
CA CYS A 55 -11.20 -7.26 11.51
C CYS A 55 -12.36 -6.29 11.30
N VAL A 56 -12.08 -4.99 11.17
CA VAL A 56 -13.10 -3.95 11.04
C VAL A 56 -13.93 -4.13 9.76
N TYR A 57 -13.27 -4.41 8.63
CA TYR A 57 -13.93 -4.62 7.35
C TYR A 57 -14.84 -5.86 7.38
N SER A 58 -14.45 -6.91 8.09
CA SER A 58 -15.28 -8.10 8.28
C SER A 58 -16.31 -7.97 9.41
N GLY A 59 -16.43 -6.81 10.05
CA GLY A 59 -17.44 -6.54 11.09
C GLY A 59 -17.07 -6.98 12.51
N PHE A 60 -15.79 -7.27 12.77
CA PHE A 60 -15.29 -7.76 14.07
C PHE A 60 -14.44 -6.71 14.78
N ALA A 61 -14.28 -6.86 16.10
CA ALA A 61 -13.44 -5.99 16.89
C ALA A 61 -11.95 -6.40 16.76
N PRO A 62 -11.02 -5.48 16.47
CA PRO A 62 -9.60 -5.77 16.47
C PRO A 62 -9.07 -5.99 17.89
N LEU A 63 -7.95 -6.71 17.99
CA LEU A 63 -7.23 -6.92 19.25
C LEU A 63 -6.06 -5.94 19.38
N ALA A 64 -5.78 -5.53 20.61
CA ALA A 64 -4.56 -4.81 20.96
C ALA A 64 -3.75 -5.63 22.00
N PRO A 65 -2.51 -6.06 21.69
CA PRO A 65 -1.84 -5.94 20.39
C PRO A 65 -2.46 -6.86 19.34
N ALA A 66 -2.35 -6.48 18.06
CA ALA A 66 -2.79 -7.30 16.94
C ALA A 66 -2.05 -8.64 16.94
N ARG A 67 -2.77 -9.73 16.66
CA ARG A 67 -2.21 -11.09 16.55
C ARG A 67 -2.49 -11.63 15.17
N VAL A 68 -1.46 -12.12 14.50
CA VAL A 68 -1.56 -12.75 13.18
C VAL A 68 -1.00 -14.17 13.24
N TYR A 69 -1.57 -15.07 12.43
CA TYR A 69 -1.14 -16.46 12.34
C TYR A 69 -1.42 -17.03 10.95
N HIS A 70 -0.75 -18.13 10.59
CA HIS A 70 -1.07 -18.88 9.37
C HIS A 70 -2.05 -20.01 9.71
N ASN A 71 -3.08 -20.20 8.88
CA ASN A 71 -3.92 -21.38 8.97
C ASN A 71 -3.25 -22.61 8.30
N GLU A 72 -3.92 -23.75 8.34
CA GLU A 72 -3.46 -25.02 7.73
C GLU A 72 -3.24 -24.94 6.20
N TYR A 73 -3.85 -23.95 5.55
CA TYR A 73 -3.72 -23.67 4.11
C TYR A 73 -2.66 -22.60 3.80
N GLY A 74 -1.89 -22.15 4.80
CA GLY A 74 -0.86 -21.12 4.64
C GLY A 74 -1.39 -19.68 4.50
N THR A 75 -2.70 -19.47 4.65
CA THR A 75 -3.32 -18.14 4.57
C THR A 75 -3.01 -17.35 5.84
N ILE A 76 -2.60 -16.08 5.67
CA ILE A 76 -2.34 -15.17 6.78
C ILE A 76 -3.67 -14.67 7.33
N MET A 77 -3.91 -14.94 8.60
CA MET A 77 -5.12 -14.59 9.33
C MET A 77 -4.80 -13.58 10.44
N SER A 78 -5.72 -12.66 10.68
CA SER A 78 -5.75 -11.75 11.83
C SER A 78 -6.70 -12.35 12.86
N MET A 79 -6.30 -12.34 14.13
CA MET A 79 -7.18 -12.76 15.20
C MET A 79 -8.02 -11.56 15.64
N CYS A 80 -9.33 -11.69 15.50
CA CYS A 80 -10.33 -10.69 15.82
C CYS A 80 -11.23 -11.21 16.95
N ARG A 81 -12.01 -10.31 17.56
CA ARG A 81 -12.98 -10.63 18.60
C ARG A 81 -14.40 -10.48 18.07
N ASP A 82 -15.19 -11.52 18.28
CA ASP A 82 -16.63 -11.54 18.05
C ASP A 82 -17.33 -11.83 19.38
N GLY A 83 -17.78 -10.79 20.07
CA GLY A 83 -18.27 -10.88 21.45
C GLY A 83 -17.23 -11.51 22.39
N ASN A 84 -17.51 -12.72 22.88
CA ASN A 84 -16.62 -13.49 23.77
C ASN A 84 -15.75 -14.52 23.04
N GLN A 85 -15.83 -14.61 21.72
CA GLN A 85 -15.09 -15.58 20.92
C GLN A 85 -13.96 -14.91 20.13
N MET A 86 -12.93 -15.69 19.83
CA MET A 86 -11.80 -15.28 19.00
C MET A 86 -11.96 -15.93 17.64
N ILE A 87 -11.95 -15.13 16.59
CA ILE A 87 -12.14 -15.58 15.20
C ILE A 87 -10.94 -15.19 14.34
N GLY A 88 -10.56 -16.06 13.42
CA GLY A 88 -9.55 -15.77 12.40
C GLY A 88 -10.18 -15.14 11.17
N VAL A 89 -9.69 -13.98 10.76
CA VAL A 89 -10.12 -13.28 9.56
C VAL A 89 -8.94 -13.19 8.57
N PRO A 90 -9.09 -13.56 7.29
CA PRO A 90 -8.00 -13.48 6.34
C PRO A 90 -7.58 -12.02 6.09
N LEU A 91 -6.27 -11.75 6.07
CA LEU A 91 -5.76 -10.41 5.75
C LEU A 91 -5.97 -10.08 4.27
N VAL A 92 -5.88 -11.08 3.40
CA VAL A 92 -6.14 -10.92 1.97
C VAL A 92 -7.58 -11.29 1.69
N GLN A 93 -8.42 -10.27 1.45
CA GLN A 93 -9.84 -10.44 1.17
C GLN A 93 -10.31 -9.55 0.02
N THR A 94 -11.48 -9.86 -0.53
CA THR A 94 -12.11 -9.04 -1.56
C THR A 94 -12.87 -7.90 -0.89
N ILE A 95 -12.39 -6.69 -1.10
CA ILE A 95 -13.02 -5.45 -0.68
C ILE A 95 -14.06 -5.06 -1.73
N ILE A 96 -15.27 -4.68 -1.30
CA ILE A 96 -16.34 -4.20 -2.17
C ILE A 96 -16.60 -2.75 -1.79
N VAL A 97 -16.30 -1.84 -2.71
CA VAL A 97 -16.61 -0.42 -2.56
C VAL A 97 -17.85 -0.10 -3.41
N PRO A 98 -18.96 0.32 -2.79
CA PRO A 98 -20.23 0.59 -3.47
C PRO A 98 -20.18 1.84 -4.33
#